data_AF-A0A6C0KBD2-F1
#
_entry.id   AF-A0A6C0KBD2-F1
#
_cell.length_a   1.000
_cell.length_b   1.000
_cell.length_c   1.000
_cell.angle_alpha   90.00
_cell.angle_beta   90.00
_cell.angle_gamma   90.00
#
_symmetry.space_group_name_H-M   'P 1'
#
loop_
_entity.id
_entity.type
_entity.pdbx_description
1 polymer ?
#
loop_
_entity_poly.entity_id
_entity_poly.type
_entity_poly.pdbx_seq_one_letter_code
_entity_poly.pdbx_strand_id
1 'polypeptide(L)'
;MDFLNGRVNAISEVFNYNLKTTPENNTENNTNLVSRNLNCTDLSAIFLSDKNVELLQLGIRNKVLNLSNGKYNIGRQSDIDLKIVMRSIYFQYGKNVSSNVRAQVLDLNTRVIDWCVPEIISNIKQSDKYIMDISTLPVPLDRPNLTTQKGLRTLEIMKM
;
A
#
# COMPACT_ATOMS: atom_id res chain seq x y z
N MET A 1 5.27 -29.92 -1.43
CA MET A 1 6.09 -28.71 -1.60
C MET A 1 6.91 -28.96 -2.85
N ASP A 2 6.39 -28.55 -4.00
CA ASP A 2 7.12 -28.67 -5.26
C ASP A 2 8.16 -27.56 -5.28
N PHE A 3 9.35 -27.88 -4.76
CA PHE A 3 10.49 -26.97 -4.75
C PHE A 3 10.96 -26.79 -6.19
N LEU A 4 10.50 -25.72 -6.84
CA LEU A 4 11.04 -25.30 -8.12
C LEU A 4 12.44 -24.73 -7.87
N ASN A 5 13.47 -25.58 -7.95
CA ASN A 5 14.88 -25.19 -7.79
C ASN A 5 15.17 -24.37 -6.51
N GLY A 6 14.61 -24.78 -5.37
CA GLY A 6 14.83 -24.13 -4.07
C GLY A 6 13.99 -22.87 -3.80
N ARG A 7 13.07 -22.49 -4.71
CA ARG A 7 12.11 -21.40 -4.50
C ARG A 7 10.81 -21.89 -3.89
N VAL A 8 10.09 -20.97 -3.23
CA VAL A 8 8.75 -21.20 -2.69
C VAL A 8 7.74 -20.70 -3.71
N ASN A 9 6.82 -21.56 -4.13
CA ASN A 9 5.67 -21.15 -4.94
C ASN A 9 4.68 -20.41 -4.04
N ALA A 10 4.58 -19.10 -4.20
CA ALA A 10 3.68 -18.22 -3.47
C ALA A 10 2.47 -17.77 -4.31
N ILE A 11 2.33 -18.27 -5.55
CA ILE A 11 1.23 -17.93 -6.47
C ILE A 11 0.04 -18.87 -6.25
N SER A 12 0.30 -20.17 -6.07
CA SER A 12 -0.76 -21.13 -5.80
C SER A 12 -1.18 -21.10 -4.33
N GLU A 13 -2.48 -21.15 -4.06
CA GLU A 13 -2.99 -21.31 -2.69
C GLU A 13 -2.53 -22.64 -2.10
N VAL A 14 -1.59 -22.58 -1.17
CA VAL A 14 -1.21 -23.73 -0.34
C VAL A 14 -2.13 -23.72 0.88
N PHE A 15 -3.10 -24.65 0.92
CA PHE A 15 -4.17 -24.70 1.93
C PHE A 15 -3.73 -24.89 3.39
N ASN A 16 -2.45 -25.12 3.68
CA ASN A 16 -1.98 -25.57 5.00
C ASN A 16 -0.77 -24.78 5.53
N TYR A 17 -0.93 -23.47 5.74
CA TYR A 17 -0.01 -22.70 6.59
C TYR A 17 -0.64 -22.50 7.98
N ASN A 18 -0.06 -23.11 9.01
CA ASN A 18 -0.39 -22.81 10.40
C ASN A 18 0.35 -21.53 10.81
N LEU A 19 -0.17 -20.37 10.41
CA LEU A 19 0.35 -19.07 10.85
C LEU A 19 -0.04 -18.87 12.32
N LYS A 20 0.94 -18.88 13.22
CA LYS A 20 0.73 -18.41 14.60
C LYS A 20 0.54 -16.89 14.55
N THR A 21 -0.71 -16.45 14.61
CA THR A 21 -1.02 -15.05 14.89
C THR A 21 -0.72 -14.78 16.35
N THR A 22 0.28 -13.97 16.63
CA THR A 22 0.46 -13.42 17.98
C THR A 22 -0.75 -12.51 18.27
N PRO A 23 -1.46 -12.66 19.40
CA PRO A 23 -2.52 -11.72 19.72
C PRO A 23 -1.92 -10.33 19.92
N GLU A 24 -2.38 -9.36 19.13
CA GLU A 24 -2.08 -7.95 19.32
C GLU A 24 -2.82 -7.44 20.56
N ASN A 25 -2.29 -7.74 21.74
CA ASN A 25 -2.75 -7.14 22.98
C ASN A 25 -2.24 -5.70 23.02
N ASN A 26 -3.00 -4.77 22.43
CA ASN A 26 -2.76 -3.34 22.60
C ASN A 26 -3.08 -2.96 24.05
N THR A 27 -2.09 -3.04 24.93
CA THR A 27 -2.17 -2.73 26.37
C THR A 27 -2.46 -1.24 26.63
N GLU A 28 -2.27 -0.38 25.63
CA GLU A 28 -2.53 1.05 25.73
C GLU A 28 -3.72 1.47 24.86
N ASN A 29 -4.57 2.32 25.42
CA ASN A 29 -5.61 3.01 24.65
C ASN A 29 -4.90 3.88 23.59
N ASN A 30 -4.77 3.37 22.35
CA ASN A 30 -4.09 4.01 21.21
C ASN A 30 -4.60 5.43 20.90
N THR A 31 -5.76 5.80 21.42
CA THR A 31 -6.27 7.17 21.43
C THR A 31 -5.32 8.13 22.16
N ASN A 32 -4.67 7.71 23.25
CA ASN A 32 -3.81 8.55 24.11
C ASN A 32 -2.42 8.84 23.52
N LEU A 33 -1.81 7.93 22.75
CA LEU A 33 -0.47 8.16 22.17
C LEU A 33 -0.48 9.34 21.17
N VAL A 34 -1.58 9.45 20.43
CA VAL A 34 -1.76 10.43 19.36
C VAL A 34 -2.30 11.76 19.91
N SER A 35 -3.09 11.74 20.98
CA SER A 35 -3.76 12.94 21.52
C SER A 35 -2.99 13.71 22.60
N ARG A 36 -1.89 13.17 23.16
CA ARG A 36 -1.17 13.75 24.32
C ARG A 36 -0.69 15.21 24.18
N ASN A 37 -0.57 15.76 22.97
CA ASN A 37 -0.14 17.15 22.73
C ASN A 37 -1.15 17.97 21.91
N LEU A 38 -2.41 17.52 21.82
CA LEU A 38 -3.44 18.21 21.06
C LEU A 38 -4.38 18.94 22.01
N ASN A 39 -4.57 20.25 21.78
CA ASN A 39 -5.67 20.97 22.41
C ASN A 39 -6.98 20.32 21.96
N CYS A 40 -7.81 19.94 22.93
CA CYS A 40 -9.12 19.37 22.66
C CYS A 40 -10.00 20.49 22.10
N THR A 41 -10.25 20.46 20.79
CA THR A 41 -11.21 21.32 20.10
C THR A 41 -12.34 20.44 19.60
N ASP A 42 -13.51 21.02 19.34
CA ASP A 42 -14.64 20.28 18.76
C ASP A 42 -14.25 19.60 17.44
N LEU A 43 -13.35 20.24 16.67
CA LEU A 43 -12.82 19.67 15.44
C LEU A 43 -11.94 18.44 15.69
N SER A 44 -10.96 18.52 16.60
CA SER A 44 -10.07 17.37 16.87
C SER A 44 -10.82 16.21 17.50
N ALA A 45 -11.77 16.47 18.40
CA ALA A 45 -12.59 15.44 19.03
C ALA A 45 -13.41 14.66 17.99
N ILE A 46 -14.03 15.36 17.03
CA ILE A 46 -14.84 14.71 15.98
C ILE A 46 -13.93 14.02 14.96
N PHE A 47 -12.89 14.71 14.47
CA PHE A 47 -12.02 14.18 13.42
C PHE A 47 -11.23 12.95 13.89
N LEU A 48 -10.73 12.93 15.12
CA LEU A 48 -9.95 11.80 15.66
C LEU A 48 -10.82 10.74 16.36
N SER A 49 -12.14 10.87 16.33
CA SER A 49 -13.05 9.89 16.91
C SER A 49 -12.96 8.54 16.19
N ASP A 50 -13.17 7.43 16.93
CA ASP A 50 -13.15 6.08 16.35
C ASP A 50 -14.25 5.89 15.28
N LYS A 51 -15.39 6.58 15.42
CA LYS A 51 -16.45 6.62 14.38
C LYS A 51 -15.95 7.21 13.07
N ASN A 52 -15.13 8.27 13.13
CA ASN A 52 -14.56 8.86 11.93
C ASN A 52 -13.46 7.97 11.32
N VAL A 53 -12.72 7.25 12.15
CA VAL A 53 -11.75 6.22 11.69
C VAL A 53 -12.48 5.13 10.89
N GLU A 54 -13.61 4.62 11.38
CA GLU A 54 -14.43 3.64 10.64
C GLU A 54 -14.93 4.18 9.30
N LEU A 55 -15.39 5.44 9.29
CA LEU A 55 -15.82 6.12 8.06
C LEU A 55 -14.69 6.23 7.04
N LEU A 56 -13.48 6.60 7.49
CA LEU A 56 -12.29 6.70 6.65
C LEU A 56 -11.87 5.34 6.11
N GLN A 57 -11.88 4.28 6.94
CA GLN A 57 -11.58 2.91 6.50
C GLN A 57 -12.51 2.46 5.36
N LEU A 58 -13.82 2.74 5.49
CA LEU A 58 -14.79 2.45 4.43
C LEU A 58 -14.54 3.31 3.19
N GLY A 59 -14.28 4.60 3.37
CA GLY A 59 -13.99 5.54 2.27
C GLY A 59 -12.75 5.14 1.47
N ILE A 60 -11.66 4.75 2.14
CA ILE A 60 -10.44 4.26 1.52
C ILE A 60 -10.72 2.98 0.72
N ARG A 61 -11.40 1.99 1.32
CA ARG A 61 -11.74 0.73 0.64
C ARG A 61 -12.56 0.98 -0.64
N ASN A 62 -13.61 1.79 -0.52
CA ASN A 62 -14.48 2.11 -1.66
C ASN A 62 -13.72 2.86 -2.75
N LYS A 63 -12.85 3.81 -2.38
CA LYS A 63 -12.09 4.58 -3.37
C LYS A 63 -11.04 3.72 -4.08
N VAL A 64 -10.35 2.81 -3.36
CA VAL A 64 -9.41 1.85 -3.97
C VAL A 64 -10.15 0.91 -4.91
N LEU A 65 -11.31 0.38 -4.51
CA LEU A 65 -12.13 -0.48 -5.36
C LEU A 65 -12.56 0.23 -6.64
N ASN A 66 -13.05 1.47 -6.51
CA ASN A 66 -13.50 2.28 -7.65
C ASN A 66 -12.34 2.64 -8.59
N LEU A 67 -11.21 3.14 -8.07
CA LEU A 67 -10.06 3.51 -8.91
C LEU A 67 -9.39 2.31 -9.59
N SER A 68 -9.51 1.13 -8.99
CA SER A 68 -9.00 -0.11 -9.56
C SER A 68 -10.01 -0.81 -10.48
N ASN A 69 -11.17 -0.21 -10.76
CA ASN A 69 -12.27 -0.81 -11.53
C ASN A 69 -12.65 -2.21 -11.00
N GLY A 70 -12.67 -2.38 -9.68
CA GLY A 70 -13.00 -3.66 -9.03
C GLY A 70 -11.83 -4.65 -8.93
N LYS A 71 -10.63 -4.33 -9.44
CA LYS A 71 -9.48 -5.24 -9.41
C LYS A 71 -8.97 -5.50 -7.98
N TYR A 72 -8.94 -4.48 -7.13
CA TYR A 72 -8.37 -4.57 -5.79
C TYR A 72 -9.46 -4.38 -4.73
N ASN A 73 -9.80 -5.47 -4.02
CA ASN A 73 -10.69 -5.46 -2.86
C ASN A 73 -9.88 -5.64 -1.58
N ILE A 74 -9.62 -4.54 -0.86
CA ILE A 74 -8.73 -4.53 0.31
C ILE A 74 -9.49 -4.73 1.62
N GLY A 75 -8.80 -5.37 2.58
CA GLY A 75 -9.24 -5.47 3.98
C GLY A 75 -9.13 -4.15 4.74
N ARG A 76 -9.48 -4.19 6.04
CA ARG A 76 -9.24 -3.07 6.95
C ARG A 76 -7.73 -2.83 7.11
N GLN A 77 -7.31 -1.57 7.11
CA GLN A 77 -5.92 -1.19 7.32
C GLN A 77 -5.63 -1.00 8.82
N SER A 78 -4.35 -0.93 9.21
CA SER A 78 -3.95 -0.65 10.59
C SER A 78 -4.54 0.67 11.10
N ASP A 79 -5.27 0.60 12.22
CA ASP A 79 -5.87 1.79 12.85
C ASP A 79 -4.82 2.73 13.42
N ILE A 80 -3.67 2.20 13.82
CA ILE A 80 -2.54 2.99 14.32
C ILE A 80 -1.96 3.83 13.19
N ASP A 81 -1.69 3.22 12.05
CA ASP A 81 -1.11 3.90 10.88
C ASP A 81 -2.09 4.96 10.34
N LEU A 82 -3.37 4.61 10.25
CA LEU A 82 -4.40 5.57 9.85
C LEU A 82 -4.47 6.76 10.82
N LYS A 83 -4.42 6.53 12.14
CA LYS A 83 -4.38 7.61 13.14
C LYS A 83 -3.11 8.47 13.03
N ILE A 84 -1.96 7.90 12.66
CA ILE A 84 -0.73 8.66 12.39
C ILE A 84 -0.93 9.61 11.19
N VAL A 85 -1.51 9.11 10.10
CA VAL A 85 -1.80 9.91 8.91
C VAL A 85 -2.81 11.01 9.22
N MET A 86 -3.91 10.66 9.90
CA MET A 86 -4.93 11.61 10.33
C MET A 86 -4.29 12.73 11.17
N ARG A 87 -3.42 12.40 12.12
CA ARG A 87 -2.70 13.39 12.94
C ARG A 87 -1.83 14.31 12.09
N SER A 88 -1.08 13.76 11.15
CA SER A 88 -0.23 14.53 10.24
C SER A 88 -1.05 15.55 9.43
N ILE A 89 -2.16 15.10 8.84
CA ILE A 89 -3.08 15.97 8.08
C ILE A 89 -3.75 17.01 8.97
N TYR A 90 -4.18 16.64 10.18
CA TYR A 90 -4.76 17.57 11.14
C TYR A 90 -3.78 18.68 11.53
N PHE A 91 -2.51 18.36 11.78
CA PHE A 91 -1.52 19.38 12.11
C PHE A 91 -1.21 20.32 10.93
N GLN A 92 -1.22 19.82 9.71
CA GLN A 92 -0.93 20.63 8.53
C GLN A 92 -2.12 21.52 8.12
N TYR A 93 -3.35 21.03 8.25
CA TYR A 93 -4.54 21.65 7.64
C TYR A 93 -5.67 21.99 8.65
N GLY A 94 -5.53 21.66 9.93
CA GLY A 94 -6.53 21.89 10.96
C GLY A 94 -6.70 23.38 11.28
N LYS A 95 -7.80 23.98 10.79
CA LYS A 95 -8.09 25.41 10.98
C LYS A 95 -8.62 25.76 12.38
N ASN A 96 -9.23 24.80 13.07
CA ASN A 96 -9.77 24.94 14.43
C ASN A 96 -10.74 26.12 14.61
N VAL A 97 -11.50 26.45 13.57
CA VAL A 97 -12.54 27.48 13.64
C VAL A 97 -13.81 26.86 14.23
N SER A 98 -14.48 27.55 15.15
CA SER A 98 -15.72 27.05 15.79
C SER A 98 -16.92 26.98 14.85
N SER A 99 -16.87 27.69 13.71
CA SER A 99 -17.90 27.63 12.67
C SER A 99 -17.63 26.52 11.66
N ASN A 100 -18.69 25.90 11.14
CA ASN A 100 -18.63 24.91 10.06
C ASN A 100 -17.69 23.71 10.31
N VAL A 101 -17.64 23.21 11.56
CA VAL A 101 -16.81 22.03 11.94
C VAL A 101 -17.05 20.84 11.02
N ARG A 102 -18.30 20.58 10.61
CA ARG A 102 -18.64 19.50 9.66
C ARG A 102 -17.91 19.62 8.31
N ALA A 103 -17.84 20.84 7.76
CA ALA A 103 -17.16 21.07 6.49
C ALA A 103 -15.64 20.91 6.64
N GLN A 104 -15.08 21.33 7.78
CA GLN A 104 -13.67 21.14 8.10
C GLN A 104 -13.32 19.64 8.22
N VAL A 105 -14.15 18.85 8.92
CA VAL A 105 -13.96 17.39 9.02
C VAL A 105 -14.02 16.74 7.64
N LEU A 106 -14.96 17.16 6.78
CA LEU A 106 -15.07 16.64 5.42
C LEU A 106 -13.81 16.93 4.57
N ASP A 107 -13.29 18.15 4.64
CA ASP A 107 -12.06 18.53 3.94
C ASP A 107 -10.86 17.71 4.45
N LEU A 108 -10.69 17.59 5.77
CA LEU A 108 -9.62 16.78 6.35
C LEU A 108 -9.75 15.30 5.96
N ASN A 109 -10.96 14.73 6.01
CA ASN A 109 -11.20 13.34 5.62
C ASN A 109 -10.85 13.09 4.15
N THR A 110 -11.20 14.04 3.28
CA THR A 110 -10.89 13.97 1.85
C THR A 110 -9.38 13.93 1.65
N ARG A 111 -8.63 14.81 2.33
CA ARG A 111 -7.16 14.83 2.28
C ARG A 111 -6.52 13.53 2.76
N VAL A 112 -7.04 12.94 3.85
CA VAL A 112 -6.56 11.64 4.36
C VAL A 112 -6.75 10.56 3.30
N ILE A 113 -7.96 10.47 2.72
CA ILE A 113 -8.28 9.48 1.69
C ILE A 113 -7.38 9.69 0.46
N ASP A 114 -7.21 10.93 0.00
CA ASP A 114 -6.39 11.27 -1.17
C ASP A 114 -4.91 10.94 -0.98
N TRP A 115 -4.41 11.02 0.25
CA TRP A 115 -3.05 10.65 0.58
C TRP A 115 -2.88 9.12 0.67
N CYS A 116 -3.80 8.42 1.37
CA CYS A 116 -3.69 6.98 1.62
C CYS A 116 -3.86 6.13 0.35
N VAL A 117 -4.79 6.50 -0.52
CA VAL A 117 -5.20 5.67 -1.66
C VAL A 117 -4.09 5.38 -2.68
N PRO A 118 -3.33 6.37 -3.20
CA PRO A 118 -2.22 6.10 -4.12
C PRO A 118 -1.12 5.26 -3.47
N GLU A 119 -0.84 5.49 -2.19
CA GLU A 119 0.16 4.74 -1.42
C GLU A 119 -0.24 3.26 -1.31
N ILE A 120 -1.50 2.99 -0.94
CA ILE A 120 -2.04 1.62 -0.87
C ILE A 120 -1.97 0.93 -2.24
N ILE A 121 -2.37 1.59 -3.32
CA ILE A 121 -2.33 1.01 -4.67
C ILE A 121 -0.88 0.71 -5.08
N SER A 122 0.06 1.59 -4.76
CA SER A 122 1.49 1.35 -5.01
C SER A 122 1.99 0.12 -4.26
N ASN A 123 1.65 0.01 -2.98
CA ASN A 123 2.09 -1.10 -2.13
C ASN A 123 1.48 -2.44 -2.56
N ILE A 124 0.22 -2.46 -3.03
CA ILE A 124 -0.39 -3.66 -3.63
C ILE A 124 0.38 -4.11 -4.88
N LYS A 125 0.73 -3.17 -5.78
CA LYS A 125 1.50 -3.52 -6.99
C LYS A 125 2.89 -4.06 -6.63
N GLN A 126 3.52 -3.49 -5.61
CA GLN A 126 4.81 -3.95 -5.10
C GLN A 126 4.69 -5.36 -4.51
N SER A 127 3.64 -5.65 -3.73
CA SER A 127 3.41 -6.99 -3.19
C SER A 127 3.12 -8.02 -4.28
N ASP A 128 2.28 -7.68 -5.27
CA ASP A 128 1.98 -8.55 -6.42
C ASP A 128 3.27 -8.91 -7.16
N LYS A 129 4.12 -7.90 -7.43
CA LYS A 129 5.39 -8.10 -8.09
C LYS A 129 6.36 -8.92 -7.24
N TYR A 130 6.44 -8.68 -5.94
CA TYR A 130 7.26 -9.45 -5.03
C TYR A 130 6.88 -10.94 -5.04
N ILE A 131 5.58 -11.25 -4.95
CA ILE A 131 5.05 -12.62 -5.00
C ILE A 131 5.43 -13.31 -6.31
N MET A 132 5.35 -12.58 -7.43
CA MET A 132 5.79 -13.08 -8.74
C MET A 132 7.30 -13.33 -8.76
N ASP A 133 8.10 -12.37 -8.33
CA ASP A 133 9.56 -12.40 -8.38
C ASP A 133 10.15 -13.53 -7.51
N ILE A 134 9.53 -13.89 -6.37
CA ILE A 134 9.97 -15.04 -5.57
C ILE A 134 9.55 -16.39 -6.17
N SER A 135 8.44 -16.41 -6.91
CA SER A 135 7.87 -17.64 -7.48
C SER A 135 8.45 -17.99 -8.85
N THR A 136 8.91 -17.01 -9.63
CA THR A 136 9.41 -17.24 -11.00
C THR A 136 10.92 -17.11 -11.12
N LEU A 137 11.55 -18.02 -11.87
CA LEU A 137 12.99 -17.91 -12.17
C LEU A 137 13.29 -16.59 -12.88
N PRO A 138 14.36 -15.89 -12.50
CA PRO A 138 14.75 -14.66 -13.17
C PRO A 138 15.19 -15.02 -14.59
N VAL A 139 14.71 -14.26 -15.57
CA VAL A 139 15.17 -14.40 -16.95
C VAL A 139 16.62 -13.91 -17.00
N PRO A 140 17.57 -14.73 -17.48
CA PRO A 140 18.95 -14.30 -17.65
C PRO A 140 19.04 -13.05 -18.54
N LEU A 141 19.99 -12.17 -18.27
CA LEU A 141 20.27 -11.05 -19.16
C LEU A 141 20.67 -11.59 -20.54
N ASP A 142 20.05 -11.03 -21.58
CA ASP A 142 20.43 -11.33 -22.95
C ASP A 142 21.89 -10.96 -23.19
N ARG A 143 22.54 -11.74 -24.05
CA ARG A 143 23.91 -11.43 -24.48
C ARG A 143 23.91 -10.10 -25.26
N PRO A 144 24.99 -9.30 -25.16
CA PRO A 144 25.10 -8.08 -25.94
C PRO A 144 25.04 -8.41 -27.42
N ASN A 145 24.20 -7.67 -28.16
CA ASN A 145 24.12 -7.79 -29.61
C ASN A 145 25.24 -6.98 -30.28
N LEU A 146 25.86 -7.56 -31.31
CA LEU A 146 26.84 -6.85 -32.12
C LEU A 146 26.11 -5.79 -32.98
N THR A 147 26.36 -4.51 -32.71
CA THR A 147 25.73 -3.39 -33.44
C THR A 147 26.44 -3.01 -34.74
N THR A 148 27.63 -3.56 -34.98
CA THR A 148 28.45 -3.28 -36.16
C THR A 148 28.10 -4.21 -37.33
N GLN A 149 28.15 -3.68 -38.55
CA GLN A 149 27.98 -4.46 -39.78
C GLN A 149 29.21 -5.30 -40.15
N LYS A 150 30.33 -5.14 -39.43
CA LYS A 150 31.57 -5.90 -39.67
C LYS A 150 31.31 -7.39 -39.40
N GLY A 151 31.58 -8.23 -40.40
CA GLY A 151 31.34 -9.68 -40.34
C GLY A 151 30.05 -10.14 -41.02
N LEU A 152 29.15 -9.24 -41.43
CA LEU A 152 27.97 -9.57 -42.25
C LEU A 152 28.32 -9.83 -43.72
N ARG A 153 29.49 -9.38 -44.17
CA ARG A 153 29.98 -9.55 -45.55
C ARG A 153 31.15 -10.53 -45.51
N THR A 154 30.91 -11.78 -45.89
CA THR A 154 31.92 -12.83 -46.03
C THR A 154 32.19 -13.09 -47.52
N LEU A 155 33.46 -13.26 -47.88
CA LEU A 155 33.88 -13.66 -49.23
C LEU A 155 34.01 -15.19 -49.25
N GLU A 156 33.63 -15.82 -50.36
CA GLU A 156 33.79 -17.27 -50.50
C GLU A 156 35.28 -17.63 -50.63
N ILE A 157 35.73 -18.58 -49.81
CA ILE A 157 37.11 -19.06 -49.88
C ILE A 157 37.19 -20.02 -51.06
N MET A 158 37.88 -19.61 -52.13
CA MET A 158 38.14 -20.48 -53.27
C MET A 158 39.05 -21.63 -52.79
N LYS A 159 38.52 -22.85 -52.84
CA LYS A 159 39.21 -24.07 -52.39
C LYS A 159 40.29 -24.41 -53.45
N MET A 160 41.56 -24.39 -53.04
CA MET A 160 42.68 -24.90 -53.84
C MET A 160 42.69 -26.42 -53.85
#